data_AF-A0A7S4J633-F1
#
_entry.id   AF-A0A7S4J633-F1
#
_cell.length_a   1.000
_cell.length_b   1.000
_cell.length_c   1.000
_cell.angle_alpha   90.00
_cell.angle_beta   90.00
_cell.angle_gamma   90.00
#
_symmetry.space_group_name_H-M   'P 1'
#
loop_
_entity.id
_entity.type
_entity.pdbx_description
1 polymer ?
#
loop_
_entity_poly.entity_id
_entity_poly.type
_entity_poly.pdbx_seq_one_letter_code
_entity_poly.pdbx_strand_id
1 'polypeptide(L)'
;AIFSADPNVAKLPPMERLLESLDGNGIRDVHVFERVRVEPSDASFREAIDFASSRRRSYDAVVALGGGSTIDTAKAANLFACHPPPPPEDEDEDEFYHYVNPPLGRGAPVPGPIKPLIAIPTTAGTGSETTGDPRLKTEPRQPRPDSRPRG
;
A
#
# COMPACT_ATOMS: atom_id res chain seq x y z
N ALA A 1 -5.09 -1.44 -11.25
CA ALA A 1 -5.27 -2.26 -10.03
C ALA A 1 -6.21 -1.53 -9.08
N ILE A 2 -7.14 -2.24 -8.45
CA ILE A 2 -8.08 -1.69 -7.46
C ILE A 2 -7.69 -2.23 -6.08
N PHE A 3 -7.64 -1.37 -5.08
CA PHE A 3 -7.40 -1.70 -3.68
C PHE A 3 -8.63 -1.34 -2.86
N SER A 4 -9.07 -2.28 -2.02
CA SER A 4 -10.17 -2.14 -1.07
C SER A 4 -9.77 -2.76 0.27
N ALA A 5 -10.08 -2.08 1.38
CA ALA A 5 -9.82 -2.59 2.74
C ALA A 5 -10.93 -3.40 3.36
N ASP A 6 -12.06 -3.52 2.68
CA ASP A 6 -13.14 -4.26 3.26
C ASP A 6 -13.69 -5.25 2.22
N PRO A 7 -13.56 -6.57 2.46
CA PRO A 7 -14.25 -7.56 1.64
C PRO A 7 -15.78 -7.38 1.69
N ASN A 8 -16.32 -6.64 2.66
CA ASN A 8 -17.70 -6.19 2.65
C ASN A 8 -17.91 -5.03 1.67
N VAL A 9 -17.03 -4.01 1.61
CA VAL A 9 -17.11 -2.91 0.61
C VAL A 9 -16.98 -3.46 -0.81
N ALA A 10 -16.17 -4.49 -1.02
CA ALA A 10 -16.10 -5.20 -2.29
C ALA A 10 -17.45 -5.81 -2.72
N LYS A 11 -18.33 -6.11 -1.75
CA LYS A 11 -19.69 -6.63 -1.96
C LYS A 11 -20.76 -5.54 -1.84
N LEU A 12 -20.37 -4.28 -1.65
CA LEU A 12 -21.31 -3.17 -1.56
C LEU A 12 -21.56 -2.56 -2.95
N PRO A 13 -22.74 -1.95 -3.17
CA PRO A 13 -23.09 -1.28 -4.43
C PRO A 13 -22.06 -0.27 -4.98
N PRO A 14 -21.23 0.43 -4.18
CA PRO A 14 -20.16 1.28 -4.72
C PRO A 14 -19.09 0.51 -5.53
N MET A 15 -18.72 -0.70 -5.12
CA MET A 15 -17.75 -1.51 -5.87
C MET A 15 -18.37 -2.00 -7.19
N GLU A 16 -19.62 -2.47 -7.15
CA GLU A 16 -20.35 -2.86 -8.36
C GLU A 16 -20.42 -1.69 -9.35
N ARG A 17 -20.84 -0.50 -8.88
CA ARG A 17 -20.87 0.71 -9.72
C ARG A 17 -19.51 1.10 -10.28
N LEU A 18 -18.45 0.93 -9.50
CA LEU A 18 -17.08 1.19 -9.97
C LEU A 18 -16.71 0.23 -11.10
N LEU A 19 -16.94 -1.08 -10.91
CA LEU A 19 -16.64 -2.09 -11.92
C LEU A 19 -17.48 -1.92 -13.19
N GLU A 20 -18.78 -1.63 -13.05
CA GLU A 20 -19.67 -1.31 -14.17
C GLU A 20 -19.22 -0.06 -14.92
N SER A 21 -18.81 0.99 -14.20
CA SER A 21 -18.29 2.20 -14.81
C SER A 21 -16.99 1.95 -15.57
N LEU A 22 -16.09 1.14 -15.02
CA LEU A 22 -14.84 0.75 -15.68
C LEU A 22 -15.12 -0.06 -16.94
N ASP A 23 -15.97 -1.09 -16.88
CA ASP A 23 -16.33 -1.90 -18.06
C ASP A 23 -17.06 -1.06 -19.12
N GLY A 24 -17.98 -0.18 -18.71
CA GLY A 24 -18.69 0.76 -19.59
C GLY A 24 -17.76 1.74 -20.32
N ASN A 25 -16.56 1.99 -19.77
CA ASN A 25 -15.50 2.79 -20.40
C ASN A 25 -14.41 1.93 -21.07
N GLY A 26 -14.61 0.62 -21.20
CA GLY A 26 -13.68 -0.31 -21.87
C GLY A 26 -12.49 -0.77 -21.03
N ILE A 27 -12.47 -0.50 -19.72
CA ILE A 27 -11.41 -0.91 -18.80
C ILE A 27 -11.78 -2.26 -18.20
N ARG A 28 -11.32 -3.34 -18.84
CA ARG A 28 -11.73 -4.72 -18.50
C ARG A 28 -10.69 -5.52 -17.73
N ASP A 29 -9.41 -5.18 -17.83
CA ASP A 29 -8.34 -5.88 -17.11
C ASP A 29 -8.16 -5.26 -15.72
N VAL A 30 -9.06 -5.63 -14.82
CA VAL A 30 -9.15 -5.09 -13.47
C VAL A 30 -8.72 -6.15 -12.47
N HIS A 31 -7.66 -5.87 -11.72
CA HIS A 31 -7.20 -6.70 -10.61
C HIS A 31 -7.59 -6.07 -9.29
N VAL A 32 -8.27 -6.82 -8.41
CA VAL A 32 -8.74 -6.32 -7.11
C VAL A 32 -7.94 -6.93 -5.97
N PHE A 33 -7.47 -6.09 -5.05
CA PHE A 33 -6.90 -6.46 -3.76
C PHE A 33 -7.86 -6.07 -2.64
N GLU A 34 -8.42 -7.04 -1.92
CA GLU A 34 -9.49 -6.85 -0.93
C GLU A 34 -9.05 -7.13 0.52
N ARG A 35 -7.73 -7.24 0.74
CA ARG A 35 -7.16 -7.68 2.02
C ARG A 35 -6.47 -6.56 2.78
N VAL A 36 -6.76 -5.29 2.45
CA VAL A 36 -6.23 -4.17 3.23
C VAL A 36 -6.86 -4.18 4.64
N ARG A 37 -6.09 -3.79 5.66
CA ARG A 37 -6.56 -3.74 7.06
C ARG A 37 -6.86 -2.30 7.49
N VAL A 38 -7.78 -2.13 8.44
CA VAL A 38 -8.11 -0.82 9.03
C VAL A 38 -6.91 -0.26 9.79
N GLU A 39 -6.15 -1.10 10.48
CA GLU A 39 -4.83 -0.77 11.01
C GLU A 39 -3.81 -1.60 10.24
N PRO A 40 -3.15 -1.04 9.21
CA PRO A 40 -2.26 -1.79 8.35
C PRO A 40 -0.94 -2.08 9.08
N SER A 41 -0.65 -3.36 9.29
CA SER A 41 0.65 -3.83 9.77
C SER A 41 1.66 -3.97 8.62
N ASP A 42 2.94 -4.06 8.94
CA ASP A 42 4.03 -4.27 7.98
C ASP A 42 3.75 -5.48 7.07
N ALA A 43 3.23 -6.57 7.64
CA ALA A 43 2.85 -7.76 6.88
C ALA A 43 1.72 -7.48 5.88
N SER A 44 0.72 -6.68 6.27
CA SER A 44 -0.39 -6.32 5.36
C SER A 44 0.04 -5.39 4.23
N PHE A 45 0.98 -4.46 4.51
CA PHE A 45 1.57 -3.63 3.48
C PHE A 45 2.39 -4.46 2.50
N ARG A 46 3.23 -5.38 2.99
CA ARG A 46 4.01 -6.29 2.12
C ARG A 46 3.11 -7.09 1.20
N GLU A 47 2.01 -7.64 1.72
CA GLU A 47 1.08 -8.40 0.91
C GLU A 47 0.48 -7.56 -0.24
N ALA A 48 0.11 -6.31 0.05
CA ALA A 48 -0.39 -5.37 -0.95
C ALA A 48 0.71 -4.97 -1.96
N ILE A 49 1.94 -4.75 -1.49
CA ILE A 49 3.12 -4.45 -2.30
C ILE A 49 3.44 -5.62 -3.24
N ASP A 50 3.45 -6.85 -2.75
CA ASP A 50 3.71 -8.05 -3.53
C ASP A 50 2.63 -8.25 -4.60
N PHE A 51 1.37 -8.03 -4.24
CA PHE A 51 0.26 -8.06 -5.18
C PHE A 51 0.44 -7.06 -6.32
N ALA A 52 0.81 -5.81 -6.00
CA ALA A 52 1.07 -4.76 -6.98
C ALA A 52 2.31 -5.07 -7.83
N SER A 53 3.41 -5.45 -7.19
CA SER A 53 4.71 -5.66 -7.82
C SER A 53 4.69 -6.83 -8.80
N SER A 54 4.04 -7.93 -8.44
CA SER A 54 3.83 -9.09 -9.33
C SER A 54 3.01 -8.75 -10.59
N ARG A 55 2.23 -7.66 -10.55
CA ARG A 55 1.35 -7.19 -11.64
C ARG A 55 1.79 -5.85 -12.19
N ARG A 56 3.00 -5.38 -11.91
CA ARG A 56 3.43 -4.01 -12.25
C ARG A 56 3.39 -3.69 -13.74
N ARG A 57 3.32 -4.67 -14.64
CA ARG A 57 3.16 -4.46 -16.09
C ARG A 57 1.71 -4.58 -16.58
N SER A 58 0.79 -4.99 -15.70
CA SER A 58 -0.61 -5.31 -16.00
C SER A 58 -1.59 -4.21 -15.58
N TYR A 59 -1.10 -3.07 -15.10
CA TYR A 59 -1.97 -1.93 -14.78
C TYR A 59 -1.26 -0.61 -15.01
N ASP A 60 -2.01 0.38 -15.48
CA ASP A 60 -1.51 1.74 -15.72
C ASP A 60 -1.94 2.73 -14.63
N ALA A 61 -2.95 2.38 -13.83
CA ALA A 61 -3.44 3.20 -12.74
C ALA A 61 -3.85 2.35 -11.53
N VAL A 62 -3.88 3.00 -10.37
CA VAL A 62 -4.35 2.43 -9.11
C VAL A 62 -5.63 3.15 -8.68
N VAL A 63 -6.63 2.40 -8.22
CA VAL A 63 -7.85 2.94 -7.63
C VAL A 63 -7.93 2.47 -6.18
N ALA A 64 -8.13 3.37 -5.24
CA ALA A 64 -8.32 3.05 -3.82
C ALA A 64 -9.76 3.39 -3.42
N LEU A 65 -10.58 2.37 -3.15
CA LEU A 65 -11.96 2.53 -2.71
C LEU A 65 -12.05 2.13 -1.23
N GLY A 66 -12.13 3.11 -0.33
CA GLY A 66 -12.16 2.82 1.10
C GLY A 66 -11.80 3.99 2.01
N GLY A 67 -11.45 3.71 3.26
CA GLY A 67 -10.98 4.71 4.22
C GLY A 67 -9.49 5.06 4.05
N GLY A 68 -8.96 5.87 4.98
CA GLY A 68 -7.56 6.31 4.97
C GLY A 68 -6.55 5.16 4.84
N SER A 69 -6.77 4.05 5.53
CA SER A 69 -5.91 2.87 5.48
C SER A 69 -5.89 2.19 4.11
N THR A 70 -7.00 2.23 3.38
CA THR A 70 -7.06 1.74 1.98
C THR A 70 -6.20 2.62 1.08
N ILE A 71 -6.35 3.94 1.22
CA ILE A 71 -5.63 4.91 0.43
C ILE A 71 -4.13 4.82 0.69
N ASP A 72 -3.73 4.73 1.96
CA ASP A 72 -2.32 4.64 2.34
C ASP A 72 -1.68 3.31 1.90
N THR A 73 -2.43 2.20 1.96
CA THR A 73 -1.97 0.91 1.43
C THR A 73 -1.82 0.94 -0.09
N ALA A 74 -2.76 1.57 -0.80
CA ALA A 74 -2.67 1.74 -2.24
C ALA A 74 -1.49 2.64 -2.65
N LYS A 75 -1.22 3.72 -1.89
CA LYS A 75 -0.03 4.57 -2.09
C LYS A 75 1.26 3.79 -1.94
N ALA A 76 1.41 3.05 -0.83
CA ALA A 76 2.59 2.24 -0.58
C ALA A 76 2.78 1.17 -1.66
N ALA A 77 1.73 0.38 -1.95
CA ALA A 77 1.79 -0.65 -2.99
C ALA A 77 2.17 -0.08 -4.37
N ASN A 78 1.63 1.10 -4.73
CA ASN A 78 1.96 1.76 -5.98
C ASN A 78 3.40 2.27 -6.02
N LEU A 79 3.88 2.85 -4.90
CA LEU A 79 5.26 3.32 -4.77
C LEU A 79 6.25 2.18 -4.97
N PHE A 80 6.14 1.10 -4.19
CA PHE A 80 7.07 -0.02 -4.25
C PHE A 80 7.00 -0.78 -5.58
N ALA A 81 5.83 -0.85 -6.21
CA ALA A 81 5.71 -1.50 -7.53
C ALA A 81 6.33 -0.67 -8.67
N CYS A 82 6.34 0.66 -8.56
CA CYS A 82 6.98 1.55 -9.53
C CYS A 82 8.49 1.65 -9.30
N HIS A 83 8.88 1.80 -8.03
CA HIS A 83 10.27 1.96 -7.59
C HIS A 83 10.56 0.91 -6.52
N PRO A 84 10.96 -0.31 -6.90
CA PRO A 84 11.43 -1.29 -5.93
C PRO A 84 12.65 -0.74 -5.19
N PRO A 85 12.72 -0.90 -3.85
CA PRO A 85 13.88 -0.48 -3.10
C PRO A 85 15.14 -1.21 -3.60
N PRO A 86 16.32 -0.58 -3.50
CA PRO A 86 17.57 -1.27 -3.76
C PRO A 86 17.76 -2.41 -2.74
N PRO A 87 18.50 -3.47 -3.11
CA PRO A 87 18.85 -4.51 -2.15
C PRO A 87 19.57 -3.89 -0.95
N PRO A 88 19.32 -4.38 0.27
CA PRO A 88 19.95 -3.87 1.48
C PRO A 88 21.47 -4.06 1.42
N GLU A 89 22.21 -3.10 1.99
CA GLU A 89 23.68 -3.17 2.06
C GLU A 89 24.13 -4.15 3.17
N ASP A 90 23.37 -4.18 4.27
CA ASP A 90 23.56 -5.09 5.39
C ASP A 90 22.47 -6.17 5.41
N GLU A 91 22.84 -7.42 5.71
CA GLU A 91 21.90 -8.57 5.74
C GLU A 91 20.83 -8.47 6.84
N ASP A 92 21.06 -7.64 7.85
CA ASP A 92 20.10 -7.34 8.93
C ASP A 92 19.12 -6.19 8.57
N GLU A 93 19.32 -5.51 7.43
CA GLU A 93 18.44 -4.45 6.95
C GLU A 93 17.26 -5.00 6.16
N ASP A 94 16.11 -4.36 6.37
CA ASP A 94 14.87 -4.72 5.71
C ASP A 94 14.46 -3.63 4.72
N GLU A 95 14.47 -3.99 3.44
CA GLU A 95 14.21 -3.09 2.30
C GLU A 95 12.85 -2.37 2.39
N PHE A 96 11.89 -2.94 3.13
CA PHE A 96 10.60 -2.32 3.37
C PHE A 96 10.72 -0.94 4.03
N TYR A 97 11.73 -0.74 4.88
CA TYR A 97 11.92 0.54 5.56
C TYR A 97 12.68 1.57 4.73
N HIS A 98 13.02 1.29 3.47
CA HIS A 98 13.75 2.21 2.61
C HIS A 98 12.97 3.53 2.40
N TYR A 99 11.69 3.43 2.03
CA TYR A 99 10.82 4.60 1.82
C TYR A 99 10.05 5.03 3.08
N VAL A 100 10.13 4.26 4.17
CA VAL A 100 9.45 4.60 5.42
C VAL A 100 10.20 5.72 6.12
N ASN A 101 9.49 6.76 6.57
CA ASN A 101 10.08 7.91 7.22
C ASN A 101 10.74 7.57 8.58
N PRO A 102 11.76 8.34 9.01
CA PRO A 102 12.32 8.23 10.35
C PRO A 102 11.25 8.42 11.45
N PRO A 103 11.40 7.79 12.63
CA PRO A 103 12.55 7.00 13.09
C PRO A 103 12.51 5.52 12.68
N LEU A 104 11.46 5.09 11.97
CA LEU A 104 11.25 3.67 11.64
C LEU A 104 12.04 3.22 10.41
N GLY A 105 12.29 4.13 9.47
CA GLY A 105 13.03 3.84 8.25
C GLY A 105 13.94 4.99 7.79
N ARG A 106 14.38 4.90 6.53
CA ARG A 106 15.40 5.78 5.96
C ARG A 106 14.82 7.07 5.37
N GLY A 107 13.52 7.11 5.08
CA GLY A 107 12.86 8.25 4.43
C GLY A 107 13.47 8.58 3.07
N ALA A 108 13.89 7.56 2.31
CA ALA A 108 14.54 7.78 1.03
C ALA A 108 13.58 8.49 0.06
N PRO A 109 14.07 9.46 -0.73
CA PRO A 109 13.23 10.17 -1.68
C PRO A 109 12.76 9.24 -2.80
N VAL A 110 11.53 9.47 -3.27
CA VAL A 110 10.97 8.70 -4.40
C VAL A 110 11.71 9.07 -5.69
N PRO A 111 12.30 8.12 -6.43
CA PRO A 111 13.18 8.42 -7.58
C PRO A 111 12.51 9.09 -8.78
N GLY A 112 11.18 9.04 -8.87
CA GLY A 112 10.46 9.57 -10.02
C GLY A 112 8.94 9.42 -9.88
N PRO A 113 8.18 9.72 -10.94
CA PRO A 113 6.73 9.60 -10.91
C PRO A 113 6.32 8.15 -10.64
N ILE A 114 5.21 8.00 -9.94
CA ILE A 114 4.49 6.74 -9.76
C ILE A 114 3.24 6.75 -10.64
N LYS A 115 2.60 5.59 -10.84
CA LYS A 115 1.37 5.52 -11.63
C LYS A 115 0.26 6.36 -10.98
N PRO A 116 -0.70 6.88 -11.76
CA PRO A 116 -1.85 7.60 -11.22
C PRO A 116 -2.58 6.79 -10.13
N LEU A 117 -2.92 7.47 -9.03
CA LEU A 117 -3.75 6.92 -7.96
C LEU A 117 -5.05 7.73 -7.87
N ILE A 118 -6.19 7.05 -8.02
CA ILE A 118 -7.52 7.61 -7.84
C ILE A 118 -8.04 7.16 -6.48
N ALA A 119 -8.23 8.09 -5.54
CA ALA A 119 -8.80 7.81 -4.23
C ALA A 119 -10.31 8.08 -4.23
N ILE A 120 -11.10 7.10 -3.81
CA ILE A 120 -12.55 7.17 -3.64
C ILE A 120 -12.84 6.91 -2.15
N PRO A 121 -12.88 7.96 -1.32
CA PRO A 121 -13.04 7.81 0.12
C PRO A 121 -14.45 7.33 0.48
N THR A 122 -14.56 6.27 1.29
CA THR A 122 -15.84 5.77 1.81
C THR A 122 -16.15 6.23 3.24
N THR A 123 -15.21 6.96 3.87
CA THR A 123 -15.36 7.52 5.22
C THR A 123 -15.20 9.04 5.19
N ALA A 124 -16.08 9.77 5.89
CA ALA A 124 -15.94 11.21 6.11
C ALA A 124 -14.88 11.49 7.20
N GLY A 125 -13.59 11.37 6.88
CA GLY A 125 -12.50 11.75 7.79
C GLY A 125 -11.13 11.14 7.47
N THR A 126 -10.14 12.01 7.21
CA THR A 126 -8.73 12.02 7.69
C THR A 126 -7.84 12.96 6.85
N GLY A 127 -8.26 13.34 5.62
CA GLY A 127 -7.48 14.19 4.72
C GLY A 127 -6.36 13.44 3.96
N SER A 128 -6.39 12.10 3.93
CA SER A 128 -5.41 11.31 3.17
C SER A 128 -5.54 11.48 1.65
N GLU A 129 -6.67 11.99 1.17
CA GLU A 129 -6.93 12.37 -0.23
C GLU A 129 -6.08 13.57 -0.70
N THR A 130 -5.54 14.37 0.22
CA THR A 130 -4.76 15.59 -0.07
C THR A 130 -3.28 15.48 0.32
N THR A 131 -2.85 14.33 0.85
CA THR A 131 -1.49 14.13 1.39
C THR A 131 -0.65 13.30 0.42
N GLY A 132 0.51 13.81 0.01
CA GLY A 132 1.44 13.10 -0.89
C GLY A 132 2.11 11.86 -0.28
N ASP A 133 2.18 11.77 1.04
CA ASP A 133 2.82 10.67 1.79
C ASP A 133 1.79 9.65 2.33
N PRO A 134 2.09 8.33 2.28
CA PRO A 134 1.34 7.33 3.03
C PRO A 134 1.66 7.44 4.53
N ARG A 135 0.62 7.50 5.38
CA ARG A 135 0.82 7.47 6.84
C ARG A 135 1.00 6.03 7.33
N LEU A 136 2.24 5.58 7.39
CA LEU A 136 2.58 4.33 8.08
C LEU A 136 2.56 4.55 9.60
N LYS A 137 1.62 3.90 10.30
CA LYS A 137 1.65 3.75 11.76
C LYS A 137 1.96 2.30 12.06
N THR A 138 3.18 2.01 12.51
CA THR A 138 3.59 0.66 12.94
C THR A 138 3.54 0.56 14.47
N GLU A 139 3.30 -0.64 14.99
CA GLU A 139 3.44 -0.90 16.43
C GLU A 139 4.91 -0.79 16.89
N PRO A 140 5.17 -0.50 18.18
CA PRO A 140 6.53 -0.46 18.70
C PRO A 140 7.20 -1.84 18.57
N ARG A 141 8.39 -1.85 17.96
CA ARG A 141 9.26 -3.04 17.87
C ARG A 141 9.51 -3.61 19.26
N GLN A 142 9.14 -4.88 19.51
CA GLN A 142 9.57 -5.57 20.73
C GLN A 142 11.11 -5.73 20.71
N PRO A 143 11.80 -5.45 21.84
CA PRO A 143 13.24 -5.64 21.91
C PRO A 143 13.59 -7.13 21.80
N ARG A 144 14.57 -7.46 20.94
CA ARG A 144 15.12 -8.81 20.85
C ARG A 144 15.78 -9.19 22.19
N PRO A 145 15.63 -10.43 22.69
CA PRO A 145 16.32 -10.86 23.90
C PRO A 145 17.84 -10.83 23.70
N ASP A 146 18.53 -10.17 24.65
CA ASP A 146 19.98 -10.01 24.73
C ASP A 146 20.67 -11.38 24.73
N SER A 147 21.41 -11.70 23.66
CA SER A 147 22.23 -12.91 23.59
C SER A 147 23.63 -12.58 24.08
N ARG A 148 23.82 -12.58 25.41
CA ARG A 148 25.17 -12.59 25.99
C ARG A 148 25.72 -14.00 26.13
N PRO A 149 27.04 -14.18 25.91
CA PRO A 149 27.66 -15.49 25.81
C PRO A 149 27.80 -16.11 27.20
N ARG A 150 27.69 -17.44 27.26
CA ARG A 150 28.06 -18.22 28.46
C ARG A 150 29.58 -18.16 28.60
N GLY A 151 30.06 -17.54 29.67
CA GLY A 151 31.39 -17.73 30.25
C GLY A 151 31.26 -18.54 31.53
#